data_AF-A0A5B2XJK8-F1
#
_entry.id   AF-A0A5B2XJK8-F1
#
_cell.length_a   1.000
_cell.length_b   1.000
_cell.length_c   1.000
_cell.angle_alpha   90.00
_cell.angle_beta   90.00
_cell.angle_gamma   90.00
#
_symmetry.space_group_name_H-M   'P 1'
#
loop_
_entity.id
_entity.type
_entity.pdbx_description
1 polymer ?
#
loop_
_entity_poly.entity_id
_entity_poly.type
_entity_poly.pdbx_seq_one_letter_code
_entity_poly.pdbx_strand_id
1 'polypeptide(L)'
;MELKIAPDSGALLGLVMIDVPPKVDRAIDIEGNFETGVPVLDTKMWPWKVTPDYSEPEKRDIDSTEDLACSSGDDSFVLWFSSVAAIKYLRCGDVAVGMSSDDELVCMVATRLSISTADMLHQVGQ
;
A
#
# COMPACT_ATOMS: atom_id res chain seq x y z
N MET A 1 -7.12 6.71 3.00
CA MET A 1 -5.93 5.98 3.53
C MET A 1 -4.73 6.89 3.43
N GLU A 2 -3.65 6.57 4.13
CA GLU A 2 -2.37 7.28 4.03
C GLU A 2 -1.23 6.30 3.75
N LEU A 3 -0.33 6.67 2.84
CA LEU A 3 0.91 5.95 2.57
C LEU A 3 2.08 6.79 3.09
N LYS A 4 2.94 6.18 3.92
CA LYS A 4 4.14 6.83 4.44
C LYS A 4 5.33 6.38 3.61
N ILE A 5 5.99 7.33 2.97
CA ILE A 5 7.08 7.05 2.01
C ILE A 5 8.32 7.80 2.47
N ALA A 6 9.46 7.12 2.45
CA ALA A 6 10.76 7.74 2.72
C ALA A 6 11.09 8.72 1.58
N PRO A 7 11.33 10.01 1.86
CA PRO A 7 11.48 11.02 0.82
C PRO A 7 12.77 10.89 0.01
N ASP A 8 13.80 10.26 0.58
CA ASP A 8 15.13 10.10 -0.04
C ASP A 8 15.22 8.88 -0.97
N SER A 9 14.50 7.83 -0.63
CA SER A 9 14.63 6.50 -1.25
C SER A 9 13.34 6.04 -1.94
N GLY A 10 12.21 6.67 -1.66
CA GLY A 10 10.90 6.23 -2.14
C GLY A 10 10.38 4.96 -1.45
N ALA A 11 11.08 4.46 -0.42
CA ALA A 11 10.68 3.25 0.28
C ALA A 11 9.33 3.42 0.98
N LEU A 12 8.40 2.48 0.79
CA LEU A 12 7.15 2.46 1.55
C LEU A 12 7.42 2.03 2.99
N LEU A 13 7.20 2.95 3.92
CA LEU A 13 7.43 2.75 5.35
C LEU A 13 6.17 2.30 6.09
N GLY A 14 4.98 2.61 5.56
CA GLY A 14 3.74 2.20 6.19
C GLY A 14 2.49 2.58 5.40
N LEU A 15 1.40 1.91 5.75
CA LEU A 15 0.06 2.20 5.26
C LEU A 15 -0.86 2.34 6.45
N VAL A 16 -1.66 3.42 6.48
CA VAL A 16 -2.69 3.66 7.48
C VAL A 16 -4.03 3.69 6.78
N MET A 17 -4.91 2.76 7.17
CA MET A 17 -6.29 2.73 6.70
C MET A 17 -7.16 3.50 7.70
N ILE A 18 -7.65 4.67 7.29
CA ILE A 18 -8.53 5.50 8.10
C ILE A 18 -9.94 4.89 8.10
N ASP A 19 -10.46 4.60 6.91
CA ASP A 19 -11.76 3.96 6.69
C ASP A 19 -11.58 2.67 5.89
N VAL A 20 -12.39 1.66 6.21
CA VAL A 20 -12.38 0.37 5.52
C VAL A 20 -13.05 0.52 4.15
N PRO A 21 -12.36 0.23 3.02
CA PRO A 21 -12.96 0.33 1.69
C PRO A 21 -14.08 -0.70 1.45
N PRO A 22 -14.92 -0.50 0.40
CA PRO A 22 -15.93 -1.47 0.00
C PRO A 22 -15.37 -2.89 -0.20
N LYS A 23 -16.09 -3.89 0.31
CA LYS A 23 -15.69 -5.29 0.17
C LYS A 23 -16.00 -5.80 -1.24
N VAL A 24 -15.05 -6.51 -1.84
CA VAL A 24 -15.18 -7.19 -3.13
C VAL A 24 -14.87 -8.68 -3.00
N ASP A 25 -15.47 -9.47 -3.89
CA ASP A 25 -15.18 -10.90 -4.01
C ASP A 25 -14.01 -11.09 -4.98
N ARG A 26 -12.80 -10.84 -4.48
CA ARG A 26 -11.54 -11.05 -5.20
C ARG A 26 -10.61 -11.88 -4.33
N ALA A 27 -10.12 -12.98 -4.89
CA ALA A 27 -9.10 -13.80 -4.27
C ALA A 27 -7.71 -13.38 -4.75
N ILE A 28 -6.71 -13.63 -3.89
CA ILE A 28 -5.32 -13.63 -4.30
C ILE A 28 -4.87 -15.07 -4.42
N ASP A 29 -4.19 -15.38 -5.50
CA ASP A 29 -3.39 -16.59 -5.60
C ASP A 29 -2.05 -16.36 -4.88
N ILE A 30 -1.99 -16.74 -3.60
CA ILE A 30 -0.81 -16.56 -2.73
C ILE A 30 0.20 -17.71 -2.97
N GLU A 31 -0.10 -18.71 -3.81
CA GLU A 31 0.75 -19.90 -3.98
C GLU A 31 2.04 -19.63 -4.79
N GLY A 32 2.30 -18.38 -5.17
CA GLY A 32 3.49 -17.97 -5.91
C GLY A 32 4.78 -17.82 -5.08
N ASN A 33 5.93 -17.90 -5.77
CA ASN A 33 7.21 -17.49 -5.21
C ASN A 33 7.21 -15.97 -4.98
N PHE A 34 7.18 -15.57 -3.72
CA PHE A 34 7.39 -14.16 -3.34
C PHE A 34 8.87 -13.82 -3.43
N GLU A 35 9.19 -12.76 -4.16
CA GLU A 35 10.49 -12.12 -4.00
C GLU A 35 10.51 -11.35 -2.68
N THR A 36 11.60 -11.39 -1.93
CA THR A 36 11.73 -10.61 -0.70
C THR A 36 12.36 -9.26 -1.01
N GLY A 37 11.79 -8.16 -0.50
CA GLY A 37 12.37 -6.83 -0.66
C GLY A 37 11.59 -5.72 0.03
N VAL A 38 11.95 -4.48 -0.32
CA VAL A 38 11.26 -3.26 0.13
C VAL A 38 10.70 -2.57 -1.12
N PRO A 39 9.40 -2.28 -1.19
CA PRO A 39 8.81 -1.65 -2.35
C PRO A 39 9.20 -0.17 -2.34
N VAL A 40 9.71 0.29 -3.47
CA VAL A 40 10.13 1.68 -3.70
C VAL A 40 9.19 2.28 -4.72
N LEU A 41 8.50 3.35 -4.34
CA LEU A 41 7.64 4.09 -5.26
C LEU A 41 8.49 5.04 -6.13
N ASP A 42 8.12 5.18 -7.40
CA ASP A 42 8.72 6.18 -8.26
C ASP A 42 8.22 7.57 -7.88
N THR A 43 9.07 8.33 -7.19
CA THR A 43 8.76 9.69 -6.72
C THR A 43 9.12 10.76 -7.76
N LYS A 44 9.65 10.41 -8.93
CA LYS A 44 10.07 11.39 -9.95
C LYS A 44 8.92 12.25 -10.48
N MET A 45 7.70 11.72 -10.47
CA MET A 45 6.51 12.44 -10.92
C MET A 45 5.96 13.41 -9.86
N TRP A 46 6.52 13.42 -8.65
CA TRP A 46 6.09 14.33 -7.61
C TRP A 46 6.58 15.75 -7.88
N PRO A 47 5.88 16.78 -7.39
CA PRO A 47 6.40 18.14 -7.43
C PRO A 47 7.63 18.24 -6.51
N TRP A 48 8.78 18.61 -7.07
CA TRP A 48 10.06 18.76 -6.35
C TRP A 48 10.52 20.22 -6.37
N LYS A 49 11.00 20.68 -5.21
CA LYS A 49 11.76 21.91 -5.11
C LYS A 49 13.24 21.60 -5.27
N VAL A 50 13.83 22.07 -6.36
CA VAL A 50 15.25 21.88 -6.66
C VAL A 50 16.01 23.14 -6.31
N THR A 51 17.01 23.01 -5.43
CA THR A 51 18.00 24.05 -5.13
C THR A 51 19.37 23.61 -5.70
N PRO A 52 20.37 24.51 -5.82
CA PRO A 52 21.68 24.12 -6.35
C PRO A 52 22.37 22.99 -5.58
N ASP A 53 22.09 22.87 -4.27
CA ASP A 53 22.81 21.95 -3.38
C ASP A 53 21.96 20.72 -2.97
N TYR A 54 20.63 20.77 -3.11
CA TYR A 54 19.74 19.66 -2.75
C TYR A 54 18.36 19.74 -3.41
N SER A 55 17.65 18.61 -3.46
CA SER A 55 16.25 18.51 -3.86
C SER A 55 15.38 18.01 -2.70
N GLU A 56 14.20 18.60 -2.52
CA GLU A 56 13.20 18.15 -1.54
C GLU A 56 11.81 18.13 -2.17
N PRO A 57 10.87 17.26 -1.72
CA PRO A 57 9.49 17.33 -2.19
C PRO A 57 8.92 18.72 -1.93
N GLU A 58 8.27 19.31 -2.93
CA GLU A 58 7.66 20.64 -2.80
C GLU A 58 6.56 20.64 -1.73
N LYS A 59 5.86 19.50 -1.60
CA LYS A 59 4.86 19.24 -0.58
C LYS A 59 5.21 17.96 0.17
N ARG A 60 4.96 17.97 1.48
CA ARG A 60 5.11 16.77 2.32
C ARG A 60 3.97 15.78 2.14
N ASP A 61 2.81 16.29 1.78
CA ASP A 61 1.58 15.53 1.59
C ASP A 61 1.14 15.65 0.12
N ILE A 62 0.76 14.51 -0.46
CA ILE A 62 0.26 14.40 -1.82
C ILE A 62 -1.11 13.75 -1.76
N ASP A 63 -2.13 14.53 -2.13
CA ASP A 63 -3.50 14.06 -2.17
C ASP A 63 -3.80 13.42 -3.53
N SER A 64 -4.41 12.24 -3.51
CA SER A 64 -4.93 11.54 -4.69
C SER A 64 -6.31 10.97 -4.38
N THR A 65 -7.12 10.80 -5.42
CA THR A 65 -8.46 10.20 -5.32
C THR A 65 -8.50 8.99 -6.24
N GLU A 66 -8.55 7.81 -5.64
CA GLU A 66 -8.55 6.53 -6.33
C GLU A 66 -9.64 5.62 -5.74
N ASP A 67 -10.20 4.75 -6.57
CA ASP A 67 -11.15 3.75 -6.11
C ASP A 67 -10.42 2.64 -5.34
N LEU A 68 -10.76 2.49 -4.07
CA LEU A 68 -10.23 1.43 -3.22
C LEU A 68 -11.25 0.33 -3.02
N ALA A 69 -10.76 -0.89 -2.86
CA ALA A 69 -11.58 -2.03 -2.45
C ALA A 69 -10.82 -2.89 -1.45
N CYS A 70 -11.53 -3.70 -0.67
CA CYS A 70 -10.91 -4.70 0.18
C CYS A 70 -11.46 -6.09 -0.07
N SER A 71 -10.64 -7.11 0.15
CA SER A 71 -11.11 -8.49 0.32
C SER A 71 -10.43 -9.12 1.52
N SER A 72 -11.02 -10.20 2.04
CA SER A 72 -10.55 -10.87 3.25
C SER A 72 -10.56 -12.37 3.01
N GLY A 73 -9.42 -13.03 3.21
CA GLY A 73 -9.34 -14.48 3.37
C GLY A 73 -9.36 -14.87 4.85
N ASP A 74 -9.18 -16.16 5.13
CA ASP A 74 -9.22 -16.68 6.51
C ASP A 74 -8.17 -16.00 7.42
N ASP A 75 -6.95 -15.82 6.90
CA ASP A 75 -5.80 -15.24 7.62
C ASP A 75 -5.19 -14.00 6.95
N SER A 76 -5.86 -13.44 5.94
CA SER A 76 -5.35 -12.31 5.17
C SER A 76 -6.39 -11.21 4.97
N PHE A 77 -5.89 -9.98 4.97
CA PHE A 77 -6.61 -8.81 4.51
C PHE A 77 -5.91 -8.28 3.27
N VAL A 78 -6.69 -7.98 2.24
CA VAL A 78 -6.19 -7.44 0.97
C VAL A 78 -6.81 -6.08 0.74
N LEU A 79 -5.95 -5.08 0.58
CA LEU A 79 -6.32 -3.78 0.04
C LEU A 79 -6.00 -3.76 -1.46
N TRP A 80 -7.00 -3.42 -2.26
CA TRP A 80 -6.89 -3.27 -3.71
C TRP A 80 -6.87 -1.79 -4.08
N PHE A 81 -5.87 -1.41 -4.87
CA PHE A 81 -5.71 -0.07 -5.46
C PHE A 81 -6.16 -0.05 -6.92
N SER A 82 -6.31 -1.22 -7.54
CA SER A 82 -6.69 -1.35 -8.95
C SER A 82 -7.58 -2.58 -9.18
N SER A 83 -8.25 -2.61 -10.34
CA SER A 83 -8.95 -3.79 -10.85
C SER A 83 -8.07 -4.74 -11.65
N VAL A 84 -6.86 -4.30 -12.01
CA VAL A 84 -5.85 -5.11 -12.70
C VAL A 84 -5.42 -6.26 -11.80
N ALA A 85 -5.06 -7.40 -12.39
CA ALA A 85 -4.52 -8.54 -11.65
C ALA A 85 -3.04 -8.28 -11.27
N ALA A 86 -2.67 -8.61 -10.03
CA ALA A 86 -1.26 -8.66 -9.66
C ALA A 86 -0.63 -9.91 -10.28
N ILE A 87 0.51 -9.73 -10.95
CA ILE A 87 1.27 -10.81 -11.60
C ILE A 87 2.57 -11.13 -10.86
N LYS A 88 3.00 -10.23 -9.97
CA LYS A 88 4.20 -10.34 -9.14
C LYS A 88 3.85 -9.93 -7.73
N TYR A 89 4.53 -10.53 -6.77
CA TYR A 89 4.38 -10.15 -5.38
C TYR A 89 5.74 -10.01 -4.70
N LEU A 90 5.91 -8.90 -4.00
CA LEU A 90 7.07 -8.60 -3.16
C LEU A 90 6.70 -8.77 -1.70
N ARG A 91 7.35 -9.71 -1.00
CA ARG A 91 7.17 -9.93 0.44
C ARG A 91 8.10 -9.04 1.25
N CYS A 92 7.49 -8.34 2.21
CA CYS A 92 8.08 -7.30 3.03
C CYS A 92 7.73 -7.60 4.50
N GLY A 93 8.22 -8.74 5.01
CA GLY A 93 7.79 -9.28 6.31
C GLY A 93 6.37 -9.85 6.26
N ASP A 94 5.50 -9.37 7.15
CA ASP A 94 4.11 -9.83 7.27
C ASP A 94 3.16 -9.23 6.23
N VAL A 95 3.67 -8.33 5.39
CA VAL A 95 2.96 -7.70 4.29
C VAL A 95 3.56 -8.17 2.97
N ALA A 96 2.71 -8.38 1.96
CA ALA A 96 3.11 -8.55 0.58
C ALA A 96 2.50 -7.45 -0.29
N VAL A 97 3.22 -7.04 -1.33
CA VAL A 97 2.80 -6.03 -2.28
C VAL A 97 2.64 -6.67 -3.65
N GLY A 98 1.45 -6.60 -4.22
CA GLY A 98 1.14 -7.10 -5.55
C GLY A 98 1.32 -6.03 -6.61
N MET A 99 1.99 -6.39 -7.69
CA MET A 99 2.32 -5.49 -8.81
C MET A 99 1.76 -6.00 -10.13
N SER A 100 1.37 -5.08 -11.02
CA SER A 100 0.96 -5.38 -12.39
C SER A 100 2.17 -5.74 -13.28
N SER A 101 1.93 -6.02 -14.56
CA SER A 101 2.98 -6.23 -15.56
C SER A 101 3.81 -4.98 -15.82
N ASP A 102 3.24 -3.82 -15.54
CA ASP A 102 3.84 -2.51 -15.76
C ASP A 102 4.50 -1.97 -14.48
N ASP A 103 4.72 -2.86 -13.50
CA ASP A 103 5.29 -2.59 -12.18
C ASP A 103 4.49 -1.54 -11.37
N GLU A 104 3.19 -1.43 -11.63
CA GLU A 104 2.27 -0.60 -10.84
C GLU A 104 1.81 -1.30 -9.57
N LEU A 105 1.62 -0.54 -8.49
CA LEU A 105 1.02 -1.05 -7.25
C LEU A 105 -0.46 -1.39 -7.47
N VAL A 106 -0.81 -2.67 -7.31
CA VAL A 106 -2.18 -3.18 -7.53
C VAL A 106 -2.86 -3.53 -6.21
N CYS A 107 -2.14 -4.17 -5.30
CA CYS A 107 -2.70 -4.58 -4.01
C CYS A 107 -1.65 -4.67 -2.91
N MET A 108 -2.10 -4.62 -1.67
CA MET A 108 -1.31 -4.95 -0.48
C MET A 108 -2.03 -6.03 0.31
N VAL A 109 -1.28 -7.03 0.74
CA VAL A 109 -1.75 -8.19 1.49
C VAL A 109 -1.12 -8.13 2.87
N ALA A 110 -1.93 -8.03 3.90
CA ALA A 110 -1.49 -8.11 5.28
C ALA A 110 -1.97 -9.43 5.88
N THR A 111 -1.12 -10.13 6.62
CA THR A 111 -1.61 -11.21 7.50
C THR A 111 -2.45 -10.59 8.62
N ARG A 112 -3.51 -11.29 9.05
CA ARG A 112 -4.41 -10.76 10.09
C ARG A 112 -3.68 -10.40 11.40
N LEU A 113 -2.56 -11.05 11.69
CA LEU A 113 -1.68 -10.78 12.85
C LEU A 113 -0.92 -9.46 12.74
N SER A 114 -0.69 -8.95 11.53
CA SER A 114 0.00 -7.69 11.26
C SER A 114 -0.91 -6.45 11.32
N ILE A 115 -2.21 -6.64 11.54
CA ILE A 115 -3.18 -5.55 11.66
C ILE A 115 -3.24 -5.09 13.12
N SER A 116 -2.64 -3.93 13.40
CA SER A 116 -2.81 -3.27 14.71
C SER A 116 -4.16 -2.55 14.75
N THR A 117 -5.00 -2.89 15.72
CA THR A 117 -6.34 -2.29 15.94
C THR A 117 -6.31 -1.00 16.76
N ALA A 118 -5.15 -0.34 16.90
CA ALA A 118 -4.96 0.79 17.80
C ALA A 118 -5.93 1.98 17.56
N ASP A 119 -6.65 2.04 16.43
CA ASP A 119 -7.66 3.08 16.17
C ASP A 119 -9.09 2.55 15.89
N MET A 120 -9.36 1.24 15.98
CA MET A 120 -10.70 0.68 15.65
C MET A 120 -11.73 0.72 16.80
N LEU A 121 -11.39 1.28 17.98
CA LEU A 121 -12.23 1.21 19.19
C LEU A 121 -12.88 2.52 19.63
N HIS A 122 -13.02 3.54 18.76
CA HIS A 122 -13.77 4.76 19.12
C HIS A 122 -15.17 4.91 18.49
N GLN A 123 -15.71 3.92 17.77
CA GLN A 123 -17.03 4.03 17.13
C GLN A 123 -17.98 2.83 17.30
N VAL A 124 -17.88 2.07 18.39
CA VAL A 124 -18.99 1.17 18.81
C VAL A 124 -19.19 1.31 20.32
N GLY A 125 -19.86 2.37 20.74
CA GLY A 125 -20.16 2.58 22.16
C GLY A 125 -20.62 3.98 22.51
N GLN A 126 -21.73 4.44 21.92
CA GLN A 126 -22.69 5.33 22.58
C GLN A 126 -24.10 4.84 22.30
#